data_AF-A0A177PM52-F1
#
_entry.id   AF-A0A177PM52-F1
#
_cell.length_a   1.000
_cell.length_b   1.000
_cell.length_c   1.000
_cell.angle_alpha   90.00
_cell.angle_beta   90.00
_cell.angle_gamma   90.00
#
_symmetry.space_group_name_H-M   'P 1'
#
loop_
_entity.id
_entity.type
_entity.pdbx_description
1 polymer ?
#
loop_
_entity_poly.entity_id
_entity_poly.type
_entity_poly.pdbx_seq_one_letter_code
_entity_poly.pdbx_strand_id
1 'polypeptide(L)'
;MGEFKIKVARIEAAAPNEKGDRVQITFEVEREPLVFQIPILLEMKEFDDTEMVQVAKNELHRTFDELTNQTEKWTLSVEDVQQLSNISLRPKT
;
A
#
# COMPACT_ATOMS: atom_id res chain seq x y z
N MET A 1 15.63 10.21 -9.38
CA MET A 1 14.50 9.28 -9.17
C MET A 1 13.24 10.12 -9.21
N GLY A 2 12.22 9.74 -9.99
CA GLY A 2 10.96 10.50 -10.03
C GLY A 2 10.23 10.41 -8.69
N GLU A 3 9.65 11.53 -8.26
CA GLU A 3 8.84 11.61 -7.05
C GLU A 3 7.53 10.83 -7.24
N PHE A 4 7.10 10.11 -6.20
CA PHE A 4 5.79 9.46 -6.20
C PHE A 4 4.70 10.51 -6.02
N LYS A 5 3.67 10.50 -6.87
CA LYS A 5 2.46 11.29 -6.65
C LYS A 5 1.45 10.44 -5.90
N ILE A 6 1.06 10.85 -4.70
CA ILE A 6 0.06 10.18 -3.89
C ILE A 6 -1.14 11.10 -3.73
N LYS A 7 -2.33 10.63 -4.13
CA LYS A 7 -3.58 11.39 -4.01
C LYS A 7 -4.71 10.50 -3.51
N VAL A 8 -5.73 11.11 -2.90
CA VAL A 8 -6.98 10.39 -2.57
C VAL A 8 -7.75 10.19 -3.87
N ALA A 9 -8.04 8.94 -4.20
CA ALA A 9 -8.81 8.57 -5.38
C ALA A 9 -10.30 8.40 -5.08
N ARG A 10 -10.64 7.81 -3.92
CA ARG A 10 -12.04 7.55 -3.51
C ARG A 10 -12.18 7.56 -1.99
N ILE A 11 -13.37 7.95 -1.53
CA ILE A 11 -13.82 7.82 -0.14
C ILE A 11 -15.18 7.14 -0.18
N GLU A 12 -15.31 5.99 0.45
CA GLU A 12 -16.50 5.13 0.36
C GLU A 12 -16.87 4.63 1.76
N ALA A 13 -18.17 4.55 2.05
CA ALA A 13 -18.64 3.83 3.24
C ALA A 13 -18.37 2.33 3.03
N ALA A 14 -17.82 1.68 4.05
CA ALA A 14 -17.52 0.25 4.05
C ALA A 14 -18.51 -0.52 4.93
N ALA A 15 -18.57 -1.83 4.75
CA ALA A 15 -19.42 -2.68 5.58
C ALA A 15 -19.03 -2.52 7.07
N PRO A 16 -20.00 -2.26 7.96
CA PRO A 16 -19.72 -2.09 9.38
C PRO A 16 -19.16 -3.40 9.97
N ASN A 17 -18.43 -3.28 11.08
CA ASN A 17 -17.98 -4.43 11.86
C ASN A 17 -18.50 -4.34 13.31
N GLU A 18 -18.04 -5.25 14.18
CA GLU A 18 -18.40 -5.27 15.61
C GLU A 18 -18.07 -3.96 16.35
N LYS A 19 -17.23 -3.10 15.77
CA LYS A 19 -16.82 -1.82 16.33
C LYS A 19 -17.55 -0.62 15.73
N GLY A 20 -18.47 -0.85 14.79
CA GLY A 20 -19.33 0.17 14.20
C GLY A 20 -19.12 0.40 12.71
N ASP A 21 -19.54 1.58 12.26
CA ASP A 21 -19.44 2.01 10.87
C ASP A 21 -17.98 2.18 10.44
N ARG A 22 -17.73 2.09 9.14
CA ARG A 22 -16.37 2.12 8.58
C ARG A 22 -16.33 2.93 7.31
N VAL A 23 -15.17 3.54 7.05
CA VAL A 23 -14.89 4.26 5.82
C VAL A 23 -13.63 3.69 5.20
N GLN A 24 -13.68 3.48 3.88
CA GLN A 24 -12.53 3.16 3.07
C GLN A 24 -12.05 4.40 2.33
N ILE A 25 -10.80 4.78 2.54
CA ILE A 25 -10.12 5.83 1.77
C ILE A 25 -9.11 5.15 0.87
N THR A 26 -9.28 5.29 -0.44
CA THR A 26 -8.37 4.70 -1.43
C THR A 26 -7.39 5.75 -1.91
N PHE A 27 -6.10 5.48 -1.73
CA PHE A 27 -5.02 6.30 -2.28
C PHE A 27 -4.58 5.75 -3.63
N GLU A 28 -4.29 6.63 -4.57
CA GLU A 28 -3.62 6.30 -5.83
C GLU A 28 -2.18 6.77 -5.76
N VAL A 29 -1.26 5.85 -6.05
CA VAL A 29 0.18 6.08 -6.08
C VAL A 29 0.65 5.95 -7.51
N GLU A 30 1.20 7.04 -8.04
CA GLU A 30 1.70 7.12 -9.40
C GLU A 30 3.20 7.41 -9.42
N ARG A 31 3.95 6.57 -10.11
CA ARG A 31 5.33 6.80 -10.54
C ARG A 31 5.60 5.93 -11.75
N GLU A 32 5.61 6.51 -12.95
CA GLU A 32 5.77 5.77 -14.20
C GLU A 32 6.96 4.78 -14.15
N PRO A 33 6.77 3.51 -14.54
CA PRO A 33 5.55 2.91 -15.13
C PRO A 33 4.56 2.34 -14.10
N LEU A 34 4.77 2.57 -12.80
CA LEU A 34 3.98 2.01 -11.71
C LEU A 34 2.77 2.91 -11.38
N VAL A 35 1.58 2.34 -11.45
CA VAL A 35 0.35 2.95 -10.96
C VAL A 35 -0.41 1.90 -10.17
N PHE A 36 -0.74 2.18 -8.92
CA PHE A 36 -1.46 1.25 -8.06
C PHE A 36 -2.31 1.99 -7.02
N GLN A 37 -3.27 1.26 -6.45
CA GLN A 37 -4.21 1.79 -5.48
C GLN A 37 -4.07 1.08 -4.14
N ILE A 38 -4.17 1.84 -3.05
CA ILE A 38 -4.03 1.36 -1.68
C ILE A 38 -5.29 1.75 -0.90
N PRO A 39 -6.18 0.79 -0.59
CA PRO A 39 -7.31 1.04 0.28
C PRO A 39 -6.87 1.05 1.75
N ILE A 40 -7.20 2.12 2.46
CA ILE A 40 -7.05 2.23 3.92
C ILE A 40 -8.45 2.21 4.54
N LEU A 41 -8.69 1.25 5.42
CA LEU A 41 -9.99 1.02 6.02
C LEU A 41 -9.98 1.49 7.48
N LEU A 42 -10.76 2.53 7.76
CA LEU A 42 -10.86 3.16 9.06
C LEU A 42 -12.18 2.82 9.75
N GLU A 43 -12.14 2.71 11.07
CA GLU A 43 -13.35 2.70 11.90
C GLU A 43 -13.88 4.14 11.99
N MET A 44 -15.17 4.36 11.69
CA MET A 44 -15.82 5.64 11.94
C MET A 44 -15.86 5.87 13.45
N LYS A 45 -15.04 6.80 13.92
CA LYS A 45 -15.27 7.49 15.19
C LYS A 45 -15.82 8.88 14.88
N GLU A 46 -16.03 9.72 15.89
CA GLU A 46 -16.47 11.13 15.75
C GLU A 46 -15.38 12.02 15.09
N PHE A 47 -14.92 11.65 13.89
CA PHE A 47 -14.00 12.44 13.08
C PHE A 47 -14.77 13.20 12.02
N ASP A 48 -14.42 14.46 11.79
CA ASP A 48 -14.89 15.15 10.59
C ASP A 48 -14.19 14.63 9.32
N ASP A 49 -14.72 14.94 8.14
CA ASP A 49 -14.18 14.48 6.85
C ASP A 49 -12.70 14.84 6.64
N THR A 50 -12.24 15.96 7.22
CA THR A 50 -10.84 16.42 7.10
C THR A 50 -9.93 15.61 8.02
N GLU A 51 -10.36 15.37 9.25
CA GLU A 51 -9.68 14.52 10.22
C GLU A 51 -9.55 13.08 9.71
N MET A 52 -10.60 12.54 9.07
CA MET A 52 -10.58 11.20 8.49
C MET A 52 -9.47 11.02 7.44
N VAL A 53 -9.31 12.00 6.53
CA VAL A 53 -8.24 11.95 5.52
C VAL A 53 -6.85 12.02 6.18
N GLN A 54 -6.69 12.82 7.25
CA GLN A 54 -5.43 12.89 7.96
C GLN A 54 -5.10 11.58 8.70
N VAL A 55 -6.08 10.95 9.34
CA VAL A 55 -5.92 9.64 9.97
C VAL A 55 -5.53 8.60 8.91
N ALA A 56 -6.18 8.58 7.75
CA ALA A 56 -5.85 7.65 6.67
C ALA A 56 -4.42 7.85 6.14
N LYS A 57 -3.97 9.10 6.01
CA LYS A 57 -2.58 9.41 5.62
C LYS A 57 -1.58 8.89 6.66
N ASN A 58 -1.88 9.06 7.94
CA ASN A 58 -1.01 8.56 9.02
C ASN A 58 -0.92 7.02 9.01
N GLU A 59 -2.05 6.34 8.82
CA GLU A 59 -2.07 4.86 8.70
C GLU A 59 -1.34 4.37 7.45
N LEU A 60 -1.47 5.08 6.32
CA LEU A 60 -0.72 4.78 5.10
C LEU A 60 0.79 4.90 5.34
N HIS A 61 1.23 5.99 5.98
CA HIS A 61 2.63 6.20 6.34
C HIS A 61 3.17 5.07 7.22
N ARG A 62 2.44 4.74 8.30
CA ARG A 62 2.79 3.66 9.21
C ARG A 62 2.93 2.32 8.50
N THR A 63 2.00 2.01 7.59
CA THR A 63 2.03 0.76 6.81
C THR A 63 3.30 0.70 5.94
N PHE A 64 3.66 1.80 5.29
CA PHE A 64 4.89 1.86 4.49
C PHE A 64 6.16 1.75 5.34
N ASP A 65 6.20 2.39 6.51
CA ASP A 65 7.33 2.24 7.44
C ASP A 65 7.49 0.78 7.87
N GLU A 66 6.38 0.11 8.20
CA GLU A 66 6.40 -1.29 8.61
C GLU A 66 6.85 -2.20 7.46
N LEU A 67 6.31 -2.02 6.25
CA LEU A 67 6.73 -2.75 5.07
C LEU A 67 8.21 -2.51 4.75
N THR A 68 8.70 -1.28 4.88
CA THR A 68 10.11 -0.95 4.69
C THR A 68 10.99 -1.72 5.67
N ASN A 69 10.63 -1.73 6.96
CA ASN A 69 11.35 -2.47 7.98
C ASN A 69 11.33 -3.99 7.76
N GLN A 70 10.21 -4.54 7.26
CA GLN A 70 10.11 -5.96 6.94
C GLN A 70 10.93 -6.33 5.71
N THR A 71 10.89 -5.49 4.67
CA THR A 71 11.59 -5.72 3.39
C THR A 71 13.09 -5.47 3.46
N GLU A 72 13.58 -4.64 4.40
CA GLU A 72 15.02 -4.49 4.65
C GLU A 72 15.69 -5.83 4.97
N LYS A 73 14.95 -6.76 5.58
CA LYS A 73 15.42 -8.10 5.92
C LYS A 73 15.19 -9.12 4.80
N TRP A 74 14.56 -8.74 3.69
CA TRP A 74 14.33 -9.65 2.57
C TRP A 74 15.64 -9.84 1.81
N THR A 75 16.32 -10.93 2.14
CA THR A 75 17.38 -11.48 1.32
C THR A 75 16.85 -12.73 0.62
N LEU A 76 17.10 -12.84 -0.67
CA LEU A 76 16.84 -14.09 -1.38
C LEU A 76 17.75 -15.17 -0.82
N SER A 77 17.20 -16.32 -0.47
CA SER A 77 18.02 -17.48 -0.13
C SER A 77 18.81 -17.94 -1.36
N VAL A 78 19.87 -18.73 -1.13
CA VAL A 78 20.63 -19.34 -2.24
C VAL A 78 19.70 -20.17 -3.15
N GLU A 79 18.71 -20.83 -2.56
CA GLU A 79 17.69 -21.62 -3.26
C GLU A 79 16.78 -20.74 -4.11
N ASP A 80 16.30 -19.61 -3.57
CA ASP A 80 15.47 -18.65 -4.32
C ASP A 80 16.22 -18.06 -5.52
N VAL A 81 17.49 -17.69 -5.32
CA VAL A 81 18.36 -17.20 -6.39
C VAL A 81 18.55 -18.26 -7.47
N GLN A 82 18.77 -19.52 -7.07
CA GLN A 82 18.97 -20.62 -8.01
C GLN A 82 17.68 -20.90 -8.81
N GLN A 83 16.52 -20.88 -8.16
CA GLN A 83 15.22 -21.01 -8.84
C GLN A 83 14.98 -19.86 -9.82
N LEU A 84 15.21 -18.61 -9.41
CA LEU A 84 15.06 -17.43 -10.28
C LEU A 84 16.02 -17.47 -11.48
N SER A 85 17.24 -17.95 -11.31
CA SER A 85 18.20 -18.12 -12.40
C SER A 85 17.74 -19.16 -13.45
N ASN A 86 17.02 -20.19 -13.02
CA ASN A 86 16.46 -21.21 -13.90
C ASN A 86 15.18 -20.73 -14.62
N ILE A 87 14.43 -19.80 -13.99
CA ILE A 87 13.25 -19.15 -14.58
C ILE A 87 13.64 -18.06 -15.58
N SER A 88 14.85 -17.50 -15.47
CA SER A 88 15.42 -16.55 -16.44
C SER A 88 15.65 -17.22 -17.80
N LEU A 89 14.57 -17.43 -18.54
CA LEU A 89 14.52 -17.68 -19.97
C LEU A 89 14.88 -16.38 -20.71
N ARG A 90 16.11 -15.87 -20.53
CA ARG A 90 16.66 -14.99 -21.57
C ARG A 90 16.78 -15.86 -22.83
N PRO A 91 16.19 -15.46 -23.97
CA PRO A 91 16.45 -16.17 -25.21
C PRO A 91 17.96 -16.17 -25.42
N LYS A 92 18.55 -17.36 -25.56
CA LYS A 92 19.95 -17.50 -25.98
C LYS A 92 20.04 -16.99 -27.41
N THR A 93 20.43 -15.74 -27.59
CA THR A 93 21.00 -15.24 -28.84
C THR A 93 22.34 -15.89 -29.09
#